data_AF-A0A1S3R2X0-F1
#
_entry.id   AF-A0A1S3R2X0-F1
#
_cell.length_a   1.000
_cell.length_b   1.000
_cell.length_c   1.000
_cell.angle_alpha   90.00
_cell.angle_beta   90.00
_cell.angle_gamma   90.00
#
_symmetry.space_group_name_H-M   'P 1'
#
loop_
_entity.id
_entity.type
_entity.pdbx_description
1 polymer ?
#
loop_
_entity_poly.entity_id
_entity_poly.type
_entity_poly.pdbx_seq_one_letter_code
_entity_poly.pdbx_strand_id
1 'polypeptide(L)'
;MHKYIHTVHREIDVCCQPIDKKAASEPKGQIKKSQDQARLQPLSNPEQALTKTFKLLHSASDDWEKKIEGLTSLRVMAQNHMDILMPKLHDICLAIINEVKNLRSAVSCAAMATLGDMYVHLQRAMDSEVEGTARVLLHKASEANNFIRQAANFALGHMVQSCTPTRVMNALLVGGLR
;
A
#
# COMPACT_ATOMS: atom_id res chain seq x y z
N MET A 1 19.96 5.39 -9.57
CA MET A 1 18.51 5.61 -9.77
C MET A 1 17.87 4.65 -10.78
N HIS A 2 18.49 4.39 -11.95
CA HIS A 2 17.90 3.52 -12.99
C HIS A 2 17.62 2.06 -12.56
N LYS A 3 18.43 1.48 -11.65
CA LYS A 3 18.18 0.13 -11.08
C LYS A 3 16.98 0.07 -10.12
N TYR A 4 16.57 1.20 -9.53
CA TYR A 4 15.50 1.27 -8.54
C TYR A 4 14.11 1.35 -9.21
N ILE A 5 14.00 2.11 -10.31
CA ILE A 5 12.77 2.16 -11.13
C ILE A 5 12.48 0.77 -11.72
N HIS A 6 13.50 0.06 -12.20
CA HIS A 6 13.35 -1.34 -12.62
C HIS A 6 12.95 -2.29 -11.49
N THR A 7 13.36 -2.02 -10.25
CA THR A 7 12.98 -2.85 -9.09
C THR A 7 11.53 -2.59 -8.68
N VAL A 8 11.06 -1.33 -8.72
CA VAL A 8 9.64 -1.00 -8.49
C VAL A 8 8.77 -1.51 -9.64
N HIS A 9 9.22 -1.41 -10.90
CA HIS A 9 8.54 -2.06 -12.02
C HIS A 9 8.51 -3.58 -11.85
N ARG A 10 9.60 -4.19 -11.36
CA ARG A 10 9.67 -5.63 -11.07
C ARG A 10 8.81 -6.03 -9.87
N GLU A 11 8.67 -5.22 -8.82
CA GLU A 11 7.75 -5.49 -7.70
C GLU A 11 6.29 -5.36 -8.10
N ILE A 12 5.97 -4.40 -8.97
CA ILE A 12 4.66 -4.29 -9.63
C ILE A 12 4.43 -5.50 -10.56
N ASP A 13 5.44 -5.92 -11.34
CA ASP A 13 5.37 -7.09 -12.23
C ASP A 13 5.30 -8.43 -11.47
N VAL A 14 5.90 -8.55 -10.28
CA VAL A 14 5.78 -9.72 -9.40
C VAL A 14 4.36 -9.85 -8.85
N CYS A 15 3.65 -8.73 -8.62
CA CYS A 15 2.19 -8.74 -8.40
C CYS A 15 1.38 -9.10 -9.67
N CYS A 16 1.98 -9.03 -10.86
CA CYS A 16 1.31 -9.21 -12.16
C CYS A 16 1.47 -10.61 -12.78
N GLN A 17 2.15 -11.57 -12.15
CA GLN A 17 2.25 -12.93 -12.72
C GLN A 17 0.96 -13.74 -12.46
N PRO A 18 0.35 -14.36 -13.50
CA PRO A 18 -0.76 -15.27 -13.31
C PRO A 18 -0.28 -16.50 -12.54
N ILE A 19 -1.02 -16.87 -11.47
CA ILE A 19 -0.88 -18.18 -10.85
C ILE A 19 -1.49 -19.18 -11.83
N ASP A 20 -0.64 -19.90 -12.55
CA ASP A 20 -1.07 -20.95 -13.48
C ASP A 20 -1.99 -21.95 -12.75
N LYS A 21 -3.22 -22.05 -13.25
CA LYS A 21 -4.19 -23.04 -12.80
C LYS A 21 -3.75 -24.43 -13.24
N LYS A 22 -3.46 -25.33 -12.30
CA LYS A 22 -3.55 -26.78 -12.55
C LYS A 22 -4.20 -27.52 -11.38
N ALA A 23 -5.18 -28.34 -11.77
CA ALA A 23 -6.18 -29.12 -11.06
C ALA A 23 -5.85 -29.75 -9.68
N ALA A 24 -6.85 -29.64 -8.81
CA ALA A 24 -7.36 -30.59 -7.80
C ALA A 24 -6.41 -31.62 -7.15
N SER A 25 -6.07 -31.38 -5.88
CA SER A 25 -6.21 -32.35 -4.77
C SER A 25 -5.90 -31.64 -3.43
N GLU A 26 -6.78 -31.79 -2.44
CA GLU A 26 -6.63 -31.28 -1.05
C GLU A 26 -6.23 -32.40 -0.08
N PRO A 27 -5.83 -32.12 1.19
CA PRO A 27 -4.88 -31.09 1.61
C PRO A 27 -3.91 -31.66 2.68
N LYS A 28 -2.59 -31.46 2.53
CA LYS A 28 -1.65 -31.61 3.67
C LYS A 28 -0.46 -30.67 3.52
N GLY A 29 -0.23 -29.87 4.56
CA GLY A 29 1.10 -29.40 4.92
C GLY A 29 1.45 -27.98 4.46
N GLN A 30 1.79 -27.18 5.48
CA GLN A 30 2.71 -26.06 5.42
C GLN A 30 2.20 -24.80 4.70
N ILE A 31 1.72 -23.87 5.53
CA ILE A 31 1.71 -22.45 5.22
C ILE A 31 3.17 -22.04 4.94
N LYS A 32 3.56 -22.05 3.67
CA LYS A 32 4.75 -21.36 3.20
C LYS A 32 4.56 -19.88 3.55
N LYS A 33 5.30 -19.39 4.54
CA LYS A 33 5.53 -17.95 4.73
C LYS A 33 6.29 -17.43 3.51
N SER A 34 5.56 -17.15 2.43
CA SER A 34 6.08 -16.44 1.28
C SER A 34 5.87 -14.96 1.53
N GLN A 35 6.92 -14.27 1.97
CA GLN A 35 7.16 -12.85 1.66
C GLN A 35 8.53 -12.50 2.21
N ASP A 36 9.53 -12.64 1.36
CA ASP A 36 10.79 -11.93 1.54
C ASP A 36 10.47 -10.45 1.24
N GLN A 37 9.91 -9.74 2.23
CA GLN A 37 9.76 -8.29 2.19
C GLN A 37 11.17 -7.72 2.15
N ALA A 38 11.62 -7.30 0.97
CA ALA A 38 12.92 -6.66 0.81
C ALA A 38 13.00 -5.46 1.77
N ARG A 39 13.91 -5.54 2.75
CA ARG A 39 14.18 -4.44 3.69
C ARG A 39 14.68 -3.22 2.90
N LEU A 40 13.91 -2.15 2.92
CA LEU A 40 14.30 -0.89 2.29
C LEU A 40 15.34 -0.16 3.13
N GLN A 41 16.28 0.52 2.47
CA GLN A 41 17.38 1.22 3.13
C GLN A 41 16.89 2.48 3.85
N PRO A 42 17.33 2.76 5.10
CA PRO A 42 16.94 3.96 5.83
C PRO A 42 17.36 5.27 5.12
N LEU A 43 16.54 6.32 5.28
CA LEU A 43 16.85 7.67 4.81
C LEU A 43 17.80 8.42 5.78
N SER A 44 18.72 9.23 5.22
CA SER A 44 19.70 10.00 6.01
C SER A 44 19.10 11.23 6.71
N ASN A 45 17.99 11.78 6.22
CA ASN A 45 17.31 12.93 6.81
C ASN A 45 15.78 12.80 6.67
N PRO A 46 15.13 12.06 7.59
CA PRO A 46 13.75 11.65 7.41
C PRO A 46 12.71 12.79 7.55
N GLU A 47 12.96 13.84 8.35
CA GLU A 47 12.04 14.99 8.45
C GLU A 47 11.97 15.81 7.15
N GLN A 48 13.13 16.10 6.55
CA GLN A 48 13.19 16.76 5.25
C GLN A 48 12.61 15.87 4.15
N ALA A 49 12.83 14.55 4.25
CA ALA A 49 12.25 13.59 3.33
C ALA A 49 10.71 13.57 3.40
N LEU A 50 10.11 13.69 4.59
CA LEU A 50 8.65 13.78 4.72
C LEU A 50 8.13 15.07 4.05
N THR A 51 8.79 16.20 4.27
CA THR A 51 8.42 17.47 3.61
C THR A 51 8.51 17.36 2.08
N LYS A 52 9.59 16.74 1.57
CA LYS A 52 9.76 16.48 0.14
C LYS A 52 8.67 15.53 -0.39
N THR A 53 8.33 14.50 0.38
CA THR A 53 7.30 13.52 0.03
C THR A 53 5.95 14.20 -0.19
N PHE A 54 5.54 15.09 0.71
CA PHE A 54 4.31 15.86 0.49
C PHE A 54 4.37 16.70 -0.79
N LYS A 55 5.48 17.37 -1.09
CA LYS A 55 5.62 18.13 -2.35
C LYS A 55 5.50 17.23 -3.58
N LEU A 56 6.04 16.02 -3.53
CA LEU A 56 5.94 15.04 -4.61
C LEU A 56 4.51 14.52 -4.80
N LEU A 57 3.77 14.26 -3.72
CA LEU A 57 2.38 13.80 -3.82
C LEU A 57 1.44 14.90 -4.31
N HIS A 58 1.70 16.16 -3.97
CA HIS A 58 0.93 17.32 -4.43
C HIS A 58 1.36 17.84 -5.81
N SER A 59 2.26 17.16 -6.53
CA SER A 59 2.61 17.55 -7.90
C SER A 59 1.42 17.41 -8.85
N ALA A 60 1.51 18.05 -10.01
CA ALA A 60 0.52 17.93 -11.07
C ALA A 60 0.23 16.46 -11.41
N SER A 61 -1.00 16.18 -11.87
CA SER A 61 -1.43 14.80 -12.16
C SER A 61 -0.54 14.09 -13.17
N ASP A 62 0.01 14.82 -14.14
CA ASP A 62 0.86 14.26 -15.20
C ASP A 62 2.29 13.96 -14.72
N ASP A 63 2.71 14.49 -13.56
CA ASP A 63 3.98 14.19 -12.91
C ASP A 63 3.92 12.86 -12.13
N TRP A 64 3.43 11.80 -12.78
CA TRP A 64 3.16 10.51 -12.14
C TRP A 64 4.42 9.85 -11.54
N GLU A 65 5.59 10.08 -12.13
CA GLU A 65 6.86 9.57 -11.61
C GLU A 65 7.21 10.19 -10.25
N LYS A 66 6.95 11.49 -10.08
CA LYS A 66 7.15 12.19 -8.80
C LYS A 66 6.23 11.62 -7.72
N LYS A 67 4.97 11.36 -8.06
CA LYS A 67 4.01 10.72 -7.15
C LYS A 67 4.49 9.33 -6.71
N ILE A 68 4.97 8.51 -7.65
CA ILE A 68 5.56 7.19 -7.32
C ILE A 68 6.81 7.35 -6.43
N GLU A 69 7.67 8.34 -6.67
CA GLU A 69 8.82 8.63 -5.81
C GLU A 69 8.38 8.97 -4.38
N GLY A 70 7.35 9.80 -4.23
CA GLY A 70 6.77 10.15 -2.93
C GLY A 70 6.20 8.92 -2.21
N LEU A 71 5.39 8.13 -2.91
CA LEU A 71 4.81 6.89 -2.38
C LEU A 71 5.88 5.87 -1.95
N THR A 72 6.96 5.76 -2.73
CA THR A 72 8.11 4.91 -2.38
C THR A 72 8.82 5.42 -1.14
N SER A 73 9.00 6.73 -1.00
CA SER A 73 9.59 7.33 0.20
C SER A 73 8.78 7.04 1.47
N LEU A 74 7.45 7.02 1.38
CA LEU A 74 6.58 6.61 2.49
C LEU A 74 6.78 5.14 2.86
N ARG A 75 6.95 4.22 1.90
CA ARG A 75 7.24 2.80 2.16
C ARG A 75 8.54 2.64 2.95
N VAL A 76 9.58 3.39 2.56
CA VAL A 76 10.88 3.39 3.26
C VAL A 76 10.74 3.90 4.69
N MET A 77 9.99 5.00 4.90
CA MET A 77 9.78 5.58 6.22
C MET A 77 8.91 4.70 7.11
N ALA A 78 7.90 4.02 6.57
CA ALA A 78 7.07 3.10 7.34
C ALA A 78 7.91 1.97 7.96
N GLN A 79 8.91 1.47 7.22
CA GLN A 79 9.81 0.41 7.67
C GLN A 79 10.86 0.86 8.69
N ASN A 80 11.33 2.10 8.60
CA ASN A 80 12.58 2.52 9.27
C ASN A 80 12.43 3.73 10.21
N HIS A 81 11.37 4.54 10.04
CA HIS A 81 11.22 5.89 10.61
C HIS A 81 9.76 6.17 10.99
N MET A 82 9.09 5.21 11.64
CA MET A 82 7.66 5.30 11.95
C MET A 82 7.32 6.49 12.87
N ASP A 83 8.22 6.84 13.77
CA ASP A 83 8.14 7.97 14.72
C ASP A 83 7.92 9.31 14.01
N ILE A 84 8.38 9.44 12.78
CA ILE A 84 8.24 10.66 11.97
C ILE A 84 6.90 10.68 11.20
N LEU A 85 6.35 9.51 10.89
CA LEU A 85 5.04 9.40 10.24
C LEU A 85 3.90 9.62 11.24
N MET A 86 4.04 9.12 12.47
CA MET A 86 2.98 9.14 13.48
C MET A 86 2.33 10.52 13.72
N PRO A 87 3.08 11.63 13.86
CA PRO A 87 2.47 12.95 14.10
C PRO A 87 1.69 13.51 12.90
N LYS A 88 1.89 12.94 11.71
CA LYS A 88 1.29 13.36 10.43
C LYS A 88 0.48 12.25 9.78
N LEU A 89 0.16 11.19 10.52
CA LEU A 89 -0.39 9.96 9.97
C LEU A 89 -1.67 10.20 9.17
N HIS A 90 -2.58 11.00 9.72
CA HIS A 90 -3.84 11.34 9.06
C HIS A 90 -3.61 12.06 7.71
N ASP A 91 -2.78 13.09 7.69
CA ASP A 91 -2.46 13.86 6.48
C ASP A 91 -1.80 12.97 5.41
N ILE A 92 -0.91 12.06 5.85
CA ILE A 92 -0.27 11.08 4.98
C ILE A 92 -1.31 10.13 4.38
N CYS A 93 -2.21 9.58 5.20
CA CYS A 93 -3.26 8.67 4.74
C CYS A 93 -4.23 9.37 3.77
N LEU A 94 -4.58 10.63 4.01
CA LEU A 94 -5.38 11.42 3.07
C LEU A 94 -4.67 11.59 1.72
N ALA A 95 -3.37 11.92 1.72
CA ALA A 95 -2.59 12.04 0.50
C ALA A 95 -2.52 10.71 -0.27
N ILE A 96 -2.33 9.58 0.42
CA ILE A 96 -2.32 8.26 -0.22
C ILE A 96 -3.72 7.90 -0.75
N ILE A 97 -4.79 8.18 -0.01
CA ILE A 97 -6.17 7.97 -0.45
C ILE A 97 -6.47 8.70 -1.76
N ASN A 98 -5.95 9.93 -1.91
CA ASN A 98 -6.04 10.66 -3.17
C ASN A 98 -5.35 9.90 -4.32
N GLU A 99 -4.15 9.37 -4.08
CA GLU A 99 -3.41 8.62 -5.09
C GLU A 99 -3.98 7.22 -5.37
N VAL A 100 -4.67 6.58 -4.41
CA VAL A 100 -5.42 5.34 -4.68
C VAL A 100 -6.49 5.58 -5.77
N LYS A 101 -7.10 6.77 -5.81
CA LYS A 101 -8.11 7.14 -6.81
C LYS A 101 -7.51 7.62 -8.14
N ASN A 102 -6.19 7.65 -8.27
CA ASN A 102 -5.52 8.14 -9.46
C ASN A 102 -5.92 7.32 -10.71
N LEU A 103 -6.17 8.01 -11.83
CA LEU A 103 -6.57 7.40 -13.10
C LEU A 103 -5.44 6.56 -13.73
N ARG A 104 -4.18 6.87 -13.41
CA ARG A 104 -3.04 6.08 -13.82
C ARG A 104 -2.91 4.86 -12.90
N SER A 105 -3.20 3.68 -13.45
CA SER A 105 -3.16 2.40 -12.73
C SER A 105 -1.85 2.18 -11.97
N ALA A 106 -0.70 2.54 -12.55
CA ALA A 106 0.60 2.41 -11.89
C ALA A 106 0.70 3.23 -10.59
N VAL A 107 0.14 4.46 -10.57
CA VAL A 107 0.13 5.31 -9.37
C VAL A 107 -0.85 4.77 -8.34
N SER A 108 -2.04 4.37 -8.79
CA SER A 108 -3.05 3.74 -7.92
C SER A 108 -2.53 2.46 -7.26
N CYS A 109 -1.89 1.57 -8.03
CA CYS A 109 -1.25 0.35 -7.52
C CYS A 109 -0.12 0.67 -6.54
N ALA A 110 0.75 1.63 -6.85
CA ALA A 110 1.80 2.05 -5.93
C ALA A 110 1.23 2.59 -4.61
N ALA A 111 0.13 3.36 -4.67
CA ALA A 111 -0.53 3.89 -3.47
C ALA A 111 -1.14 2.78 -2.60
N MET A 112 -1.77 1.77 -3.23
CA MET A 112 -2.28 0.60 -2.51
C MET A 112 -1.15 -0.24 -1.89
N ALA A 113 -0.02 -0.41 -2.58
CA ALA A 113 1.17 -1.06 -2.03
C ALA A 113 1.73 -0.28 -0.84
N THR A 114 1.76 1.06 -0.90
CA THR A 114 2.15 1.92 0.22
C THR A 114 1.23 1.74 1.42
N LEU A 115 -0.10 1.70 1.24
CA LEU A 115 -1.03 1.38 2.34
C LEU A 115 -0.74 -0.01 2.93
N GLY A 116 -0.51 -1.00 2.08
CA GLY A 116 -0.12 -2.35 2.49
C GLY A 116 1.10 -2.36 3.42
N ASP A 117 2.15 -1.62 3.07
CA ASP A 117 3.34 -1.51 3.92
C ASP A 117 3.07 -0.74 5.21
N MET A 118 2.26 0.33 5.16
CA MET A 118 1.87 1.06 6.37
C MET A 118 1.11 0.16 7.35
N TYR A 119 0.18 -0.68 6.89
CA TYR A 119 -0.51 -1.63 7.79
C TYR A 119 0.48 -2.60 8.45
N VAL A 120 1.41 -3.18 7.68
CA VAL A 120 2.37 -4.17 8.19
C VAL A 120 3.30 -3.56 9.25
N HIS A 121 3.80 -2.34 9.01
CA HIS A 121 4.85 -1.75 9.85
C HIS A 121 4.29 -0.87 10.99
N LEU A 122 3.20 -0.13 10.77
CA LEU A 122 2.59 0.73 11.81
C LEU A 122 1.52 -0.02 12.63
N GLN A 123 0.90 -1.06 12.07
CA GLN A 123 -0.03 -1.95 12.78
C GLN A 123 -1.14 -1.18 13.50
N ARG A 124 -1.28 -1.32 14.82
CA ARG A 124 -2.33 -0.68 15.63
C ARG A 124 -2.32 0.85 15.53
N ALA A 125 -1.20 1.47 15.16
CA ALA A 125 -1.19 2.91 14.89
C ALA A 125 -2.09 3.31 13.71
N MET A 126 -2.34 2.40 12.77
CA MET A 126 -3.24 2.63 11.63
C MET A 126 -4.72 2.54 12.01
N ASP A 127 -5.08 2.10 13.22
CA ASP A 127 -6.47 1.85 13.62
C ASP A 127 -7.38 3.10 13.50
N SER A 128 -6.83 4.31 13.57
CA SER A 128 -7.61 5.55 13.35
C SER A 128 -7.93 5.80 11.87
N GLU A 129 -7.14 5.24 10.96
CA GLU A 129 -7.22 5.52 9.52
C GLU A 129 -7.90 4.40 8.72
N VAL A 130 -8.02 3.19 9.29
CA VAL A 130 -8.53 2.00 8.58
C VAL A 130 -9.91 2.20 7.96
N GLU A 131 -10.79 3.02 8.53
CA GLU A 131 -12.11 3.26 7.94
C GLU A 131 -12.01 3.99 6.58
N GLY A 132 -11.21 5.07 6.54
CA GLY A 132 -11.03 5.88 5.34
C GLY A 132 -10.31 5.10 4.24
N THR A 133 -9.26 4.36 4.61
CA THR A 133 -8.45 3.59 3.67
C THR A 133 -9.17 2.32 3.21
N ALA A 134 -9.87 1.59 4.08
CA ALA A 134 -10.66 0.40 3.69
C ALA A 134 -11.71 0.75 2.65
N ARG A 135 -12.39 1.89 2.79
CA ARG A 135 -13.41 2.35 1.83
C ARG A 135 -12.87 2.45 0.40
N VAL A 136 -11.73 3.11 0.21
CA VAL A 136 -11.16 3.26 -1.14
C VAL A 136 -10.59 1.95 -1.68
N LEU A 137 -10.03 1.11 -0.81
CA LEU A 137 -9.55 -0.21 -1.20
C LEU A 137 -10.70 -1.14 -1.62
N LEU A 138 -11.81 -1.15 -0.89
CA LEU A 138 -13.00 -1.94 -1.23
C LEU A 138 -13.60 -1.48 -2.57
N HIS A 139 -13.66 -0.17 -2.81
CA HIS A 139 -14.05 0.34 -4.13
C HIS A 139 -13.11 -0.20 -5.23
N LYS A 140 -11.79 -0.11 -5.04
CA LYS A 140 -10.81 -0.66 -6.00
C LYS A 140 -10.92 -2.18 -6.17
N ALA A 141 -11.25 -2.91 -5.12
CA ALA A 141 -11.48 -4.35 -5.17
C ALA A 141 -12.72 -4.75 -5.99
N SER A 142 -13.62 -3.81 -6.27
CA SER A 142 -14.79 -4.03 -7.15
C SER A 142 -14.55 -3.72 -8.62
N GLU A 143 -13.41 -3.12 -8.99
CA GLU A 143 -13.14 -2.71 -10.37
C GLU A 143 -12.95 -3.91 -11.33
N ALA A 144 -13.28 -3.74 -12.61
CA ALA A 144 -13.14 -4.81 -13.60
C ALA A 144 -11.68 -5.22 -13.84
N ASN A 145 -10.74 -4.30 -13.66
CA ASN A 145 -9.31 -4.54 -13.90
C ASN A 145 -8.71 -5.47 -12.84
N ASN A 146 -8.21 -6.63 -13.28
CA ASN A 146 -7.66 -7.66 -12.39
C ASN A 146 -6.47 -7.15 -11.56
N PHE A 147 -5.56 -6.39 -12.16
CA PHE A 147 -4.37 -5.88 -11.47
C PHE A 147 -4.76 -4.92 -10.34
N ILE A 148 -5.74 -4.05 -10.59
CA ILE A 148 -6.25 -3.12 -9.58
C ILE A 148 -6.93 -3.86 -8.44
N ARG A 149 -7.82 -4.81 -8.74
CA ARG A 149 -8.45 -5.62 -7.69
C ARG A 149 -7.43 -6.38 -6.85
N GLN A 150 -6.43 -6.97 -7.51
CA GLN A 150 -5.42 -7.78 -6.84
C GLN A 150 -4.58 -6.92 -5.88
N ALA A 151 -4.14 -5.73 -6.33
CA ALA A 151 -3.43 -4.77 -5.49
C ALA A 151 -4.28 -4.31 -4.29
N ALA A 152 -5.58 -4.05 -4.51
CA ALA A 152 -6.51 -3.69 -3.45
C ALA A 152 -6.67 -4.82 -2.41
N ASN A 153 -6.87 -6.06 -2.89
CA ASN A 153 -7.02 -7.23 -2.04
C ASN A 153 -5.75 -7.54 -1.24
N PHE A 154 -4.56 -7.32 -1.79
CA PHE A 154 -3.31 -7.45 -1.04
C PHE A 154 -3.23 -6.45 0.12
N ALA A 155 -3.55 -5.17 -0.15
CA ALA A 155 -3.56 -4.15 0.89
C ALA A 155 -4.61 -4.44 1.98
N LEU A 156 -5.82 -4.88 1.60
CA LEU A 156 -6.86 -5.31 2.53
C LEU A 156 -6.42 -6.52 3.36
N GLY A 157 -5.71 -7.48 2.74
CA GLY A 157 -5.13 -8.63 3.43
C GLY A 157 -4.14 -8.22 4.51
N HIS A 158 -3.23 -7.29 4.21
CA HIS A 158 -2.30 -6.73 5.20
C HIS A 158 -3.04 -6.00 6.33
N MET A 159 -4.08 -5.22 6.01
CA MET A 159 -4.92 -4.55 7.02
C MET A 159 -5.51 -5.55 8.02
N VAL A 160 -6.10 -6.65 7.52
CA VAL A 160 -6.71 -7.70 8.35
C VAL A 160 -5.68 -8.43 9.21
N GLN A 161 -4.46 -8.63 8.70
CA GLN A 161 -3.41 -9.36 9.41
C GLN A 161 -2.70 -8.52 10.47
N SER A 162 -2.67 -7.20 10.32
CA SER A 162 -1.79 -6.32 11.11
C SER A 162 -2.52 -5.35 12.05
N CYS A 163 -3.73 -4.92 11.73
CA CYS A 163 -4.48 -3.94 12.54
C CYS A 163 -5.39 -4.65 13.56
N THR A 164 -6.03 -3.87 14.46
CA THR A 164 -6.89 -4.46 15.49
C THR A 164 -8.15 -5.10 14.87
N PRO A 165 -8.46 -6.39 15.15
CA PRO A 165 -9.54 -7.11 14.46
C PRO A 165 -10.91 -6.43 14.54
N THR A 166 -11.30 -5.90 15.70
CA THR A 166 -12.59 -5.21 15.86
C THR A 166 -12.66 -3.90 15.07
N ARG A 167 -11.54 -3.17 14.97
CA ARG A 167 -11.46 -1.94 14.17
C ARG A 167 -11.57 -2.26 12.68
N VAL A 168 -10.83 -3.26 12.23
CA VAL A 168 -10.87 -3.75 10.84
C VAL A 168 -12.27 -4.25 10.47
N MET A 169 -12.89 -5.07 11.32
CA MET A 169 -14.24 -5.59 11.07
C MET A 169 -15.25 -4.45 10.89
N ASN A 170 -15.23 -3.46 11.79
CA ASN A 170 -16.12 -2.30 11.69
C ASN A 170 -15.85 -1.48 10.43
N ALA A 171 -14.57 -1.25 10.09
CA ALA A 171 -14.18 -0.53 8.89
C ALA A 171 -14.64 -1.25 7.60
N LEU A 172 -14.52 -2.58 7.54
CA LEU A 172 -14.97 -3.37 6.40
C LEU A 172 -16.50 -3.37 6.25
N LEU A 173 -17.23 -3.47 7.37
CA LEU A 173 -18.70 -3.37 7.37
C LEU A 173 -19.14 -1.99 6.87
N VAL A 174 -18.63 -0.91 7.47
CA VAL A 174 -19.00 0.46 7.10
C VAL A 174 -18.53 0.84 5.68
N GLY A 175 -17.37 0.33 5.27
CA GLY A 175 -16.77 0.58 3.96
C GLY A 175 -17.45 -0.17 2.82
N GLY A 176 -17.96 -1.38 3.07
CA GLY A 176 -18.62 -2.23 2.07
C GLY A 176 -20.14 -2.03 1.95
N LEU A 177 -20.79 -1.44 2.95
CA LEU A 177 -22.24 -1.21 2.98
C LEU A 177 -22.66 0.11 2.30
N ARG A 178 -22.23 0.35 1.06
CA ARG A 178 -22.71 1.50 0.27
C ARG A 178 -23.02 1.12 -1.16
#